data_AF-H1LJ15-F1
#
_entry.id   AF-H1LJ15-F1
#
_cell.length_a   1.000
_cell.length_b   1.000
_cell.length_c   1.000
_cell.angle_alpha   90.00
_cell.angle_beta   90.00
_cell.angle_gamma   90.00
#
_symmetry.space_group_name_H-M   'P 1'
#
loop_
_entity.id
_entity.type
_entity.pdbx_description
1 polymer ?
#
loop_
_entity_poly.entity_id
_entity_poly.type
_entity_poly.pdbx_seq_one_letter_code
_entity_poly.pdbx_strand_id
1 'polypeptide(L)' 'AIYRYNNANFGKRTKHIKKGTVLKVKKWEYSQPYSTTTFGAKRYAVAGGYVTANSKYVKVIK' A
#
# COMPACT_ATOMS: atom_id res chain seq x y z
N ALA A 1 -6.80 10.50 3.41
CA ALA A 1 -5.35 10.38 3.68
C ALA A 1 -5.03 8.90 3.90
N ILE A 2 -3.81 8.45 3.65
CA ILE A 2 -3.43 7.03 3.78
C ILE A 2 -2.27 6.89 4.74
N TYR A 3 -2.14 5.73 5.38
CA TYR A 3 -0.97 5.44 6.20
C TYR A 3 0.07 4.67 5.39
N ARG A 4 1.33 5.04 5.58
CA ARG A 4 2.50 4.25 5.20
C ARG A 4 2.82 3.33 6.36
N TYR A 5 3.07 2.07 6.03
CA TYR A 5 3.39 0.99 6.93
C TYR A 5 4.82 0.54 6.72
N ASN A 6 5.44 -0.05 7.74
CA ASN A 6 6.81 -0.55 7.60
C ASN A 6 6.85 -1.82 6.74
N ASN A 7 5.80 -2.64 6.81
CA ASN A 7 5.79 -3.94 6.19
C ASN A 7 4.53 -4.18 5.37
N ALA A 8 4.61 -5.14 4.44
CA ALA A 8 3.47 -5.55 3.64
C ALA A 8 2.29 -5.88 4.55
N ASN A 9 2.46 -6.63 5.64
CA ASN A 9 1.37 -7.03 6.55
C ASN A 9 0.71 -5.91 7.38
N PHE A 10 0.98 -4.63 7.11
CA PHE A 10 0.44 -3.50 7.87
C PHE A 10 0.71 -3.53 9.38
N GLY A 11 1.81 -4.18 9.81
CA GLY A 11 2.11 -4.37 11.23
C GLY A 11 2.24 -3.06 12.01
N LYS A 12 3.01 -2.09 11.52
CA LYS A 12 3.20 -0.78 12.18
C LYS A 12 2.97 0.35 11.20
N ARG A 13 2.11 1.30 11.58
CA ARG A 13 1.90 2.57 10.89
C ARG A 13 3.14 3.44 11.14
N THR A 14 3.90 3.71 10.08
CA THR A 14 5.14 4.49 10.15
C THR A 14 4.88 5.98 9.93
N LYS A 15 4.02 6.32 8.96
CA LYS A 15 3.80 7.71 8.58
C LYS A 15 2.39 7.93 8.05
N HIS A 16 1.82 9.09 8.34
CA HIS A 16 0.57 9.52 7.72
C HIS A 16 0.88 10.30 6.43
N ILE A 17 0.36 9.82 5.30
CA ILE A 17 0.47 10.43 3.99
C ILE A 17 -0.81 11.24 3.73
N LYS A 18 -0.66 12.55 3.54
CA LYS A 18 -1.78 13.44 3.21
C LYS A 18 -2.29 13.17 1.79
N LYS A 19 -3.55 13.52 1.53
CA LYS A 19 -4.13 13.43 0.19
C LYS A 19 -3.38 14.39 -0.75
N GLY A 20 -3.07 13.94 -1.96
CA GLY A 20 -2.30 14.73 -2.94
C GLY A 20 -0.79 14.51 -2.92
N THR A 21 -0.26 13.71 -1.99
CA THR A 21 1.15 13.31 -2.03
C THR A 21 1.39 12.26 -3.11
N VAL A 22 2.29 12.55 -4.04
CA VAL A 22 2.73 11.59 -5.06
C VAL A 22 3.85 10.73 -4.46
N LEU A 23 3.68 9.41 -4.54
CA LEU A 23 4.66 8.43 -4.07
C LEU A 23 5.11 7.57 -5.24
N LYS A 24 6.43 7.42 -5.40
CA LYS A 24 7.00 6.51 -6.39
C LYS A 24 6.89 5.07 -5.88
N VAL A 25 6.10 4.27 -6.59
CA VAL A 25 5.93 2.84 -6.34
C VAL A 25 7.11 2.10 -6.96
N LYS A 26 7.80 1.29 -6.16
CA LYS A 26 8.90 0.41 -6.62
C LYS A 26 8.39 -0.95 -7.05
N LYS A 27 7.53 -1.57 -6.21
CA LYS A 27 6.91 -2.87 -6.46
C LYS A 27 5.51 -2.92 -5.85
N TRP A 28 4.75 -3.95 -6.17
CA TRP A 28 3.47 -4.22 -5.53
C TRP A 28 3.43 -5.67 -5.06
N GLU A 29 2.81 -5.90 -3.91
CA GLU A 29 2.67 -7.22 -3.29
C GLU A 29 1.24 -7.39 -2.80
N TYR A 30 0.76 -8.63 -2.75
CA TYR A 30 -0.55 -8.96 -2.17
C TYR A 30 -0.38 -9.39 -0.71
N SER A 31 -1.34 -9.02 0.14
CA SER A 31 -1.36 -9.44 1.56
C SER A 31 -1.48 -10.95 1.73
N GLN A 32 -2.27 -11.59 0.88
CA GLN A 32 -2.49 -13.02 0.84
C GLN A 32 -2.26 -13.51 -0.59
N PRO A 33 -1.02 -13.86 -0.95
CA PRO A 33 -0.74 -14.45 -2.25
C PRO A 33 -1.30 -15.88 -2.39
N TYR A 34 -1.57 -16.57 -1.27
CA TYR A 34 -1.96 -17.98 -1.25
C TYR A 34 -3.41 -18.26 -0.80
N SER A 35 -4.18 -17.23 -0.41
CA SER A 35 -5.60 -17.44 -0.05
C SER A 35 -6.48 -17.26 -1.28
N THR A 36 -7.08 -18.35 -1.74
CA THR A 36 -8.10 -18.36 -2.81
C THR A 36 -9.49 -17.95 -2.31
N THR A 37 -9.68 -17.89 -0.99
CA THR A 37 -10.97 -17.61 -0.33
C THR A 37 -11.14 -16.15 0.09
N THR A 38 -10.04 -15.43 0.31
CA THR A 38 -10.05 -14.02 0.72
C THR A 38 -9.29 -13.19 -0.30
N PHE A 39 -9.97 -12.21 -0.89
CA PHE A 39 -9.35 -11.24 -1.79
C PHE A 39 -8.22 -10.50 -1.05
N GLY A 40 -6.97 -10.91 -1.30
CA GLY A 40 -5.80 -10.26 -0.73
C GLY A 40 -5.78 -8.77 -1.09
N ALA A 41 -5.45 -7.92 -0.12
CA ALA A 41 -5.27 -6.50 -0.36
C ALA A 41 -3.96 -6.27 -1.13
N LYS A 42 -4.05 -5.67 -2.32
CA LYS A 42 -2.87 -5.19 -3.03
C LYS A 42 -2.23 -4.05 -2.23
N ARG A 43 -0.90 -4.05 -2.16
CA ARG A 43 -0.10 -3.06 -1.46
C ARG A 43 1.05 -2.60 -2.35
N TYR A 44 1.30 -1.30 -2.38
CA TYR A 44 2.41 -0.71 -3.11
C TYR A 44 3.60 -0.51 -2.17
N ALA A 45 4.74 -1.07 -2.52
CA ALA A 45 6.00 -0.76 -1.87
C ALA A 45 6.54 0.56 -2.45
N VAL A 46 6.74 1.53 -1.56
CA VAL A 46 7.25 2.86 -1.87
C VAL A 46 8.57 3.08 -1.13
N ALA A 47 9.27 4.17 -1.43
CA ALA A 47 10.45 4.55 -0.65
C ALA A 47 10.05 4.76 0.84
N GLY A 48 10.65 3.94 1.72
CA GLY A 48 10.42 4.00 3.17
C GLY A 48 9.18 3.25 3.67
N GLY A 49 8.63 2.31 2.90
CA GLY A 49 7.64 1.34 3.41
C GLY A 49 6.59 0.91 2.38
N TYR A 50 5.42 0.55 2.87
CA TYR A 50 4.29 0.02 2.11
C TYR A 50 3.06 0.90 2.29
N VAL A 51 2.28 1.08 1.23
CA VAL A 51 0.98 1.77 1.26
C VAL A 51 -0.11 0.89 0.68
N THR A 52 -1.36 1.16 1.05
CA THR A 52 -2.51 0.47 0.45
C THR A 52 -2.60 0.78 -1.05
N ALA A 53 -2.88 -0.22 -1.88
CA ALA A 53 -3.15 -0.03 -3.31
C ALA A 53 -4.65 0.04 -3.62
N ASN A 54 -5.50 0.22 -2.61
CA ASN A 54 -6.93 0.35 -2.81
C ASN A 54 -7.24 1.62 -3.63
N SER A 55 -7.86 1.43 -4.79
CA SER A 55 -8.21 2.48 -5.75
C SER A 55 -9.13 3.57 -5.19
N LYS A 56 -9.88 3.27 -4.11
CA LYS A 56 -10.67 4.26 -3.38
C LYS A 56 -9.81 5.34 -2.71
N TYR A 57 -8.57 5.01 -2.35
CA TYR A 57 -7.67 5.90 -1.63
C TYR A 57 -6.42 6.30 -2.40
N VAL A 58 -6.03 5.52 -3.42
CA VAL A 58 -4.82 5.73 -4.21
C VAL A 58 -5.17 5.75 -5.68
N LYS A 59 -4.65 6.75 -6.40
CA LYS A 59 -4.76 6.85 -7.85
C LYS A 59 -3.38 6.62 -8.46
N VAL A 60 -3.27 5.66 -9.37
CA VAL A 60 -2.05 5.49 -10.18
C VAL A 60 -2.05 6.59 -11.23
N ILE A 61 -1.01 7.41 -11.23
CA ILE A 61 -0.74 8.41 -12.25
C ILE A 61 0.32 7.78 -13.16
N LYS A 62 0.01 7.65 -14.45
CA LYS A 62 0.88 7.04 -15.46
C LYS A 62 1.60 8.12 -16.25
#